data_AF-A0A8B6UVT9-F1
#
_entry.id   AF-A0A8B6UVT9-F1
#
_cell.length_a   1.000
_cell.length_b   1.000
_cell.length_c   1.000
_cell.angle_alpha   90.00
_cell.angle_beta   90.00
_cell.angle_gamma   90.00
#
_symmetry.space_group_name_H-M   'P 1'
#
loop_
_entity.id
_entity.type
_entity.pdbx_description
1 polymer ?
#
loop_
_entity_poly.entity_id
_entity_poly.type
_entity_poly.pdbx_seq_one_letter_code
_entity_poly.pdbx_strand_id
1 'polypeptide(L)'
;MVTVISEDHFIGMLNTLLMRGYEAYQNYQANGKTFLFAKIIKVNNEAILNLVLSNCHLLPQEQQKDLIKLVSHLDVWTCQCDDLYERINPGLTDTFIFDTVVNFPKESMGRLDAYFDSKLQNKNTL
;
A
#
# COMPACT_ATOMS: atom_id res chain seq x y z
N MET A 1 12.55 -2.05 -22.78
CA MET A 1 11.69 -0.88 -23.04
C MET A 1 11.07 -0.48 -21.73
N VAL A 2 11.31 0.74 -21.24
CA VAL A 2 10.58 1.27 -20.08
C VAL A 2 9.22 1.71 -20.61
N THR A 3 8.15 1.02 -20.23
CA THR A 3 6.80 1.45 -20.56
C THR A 3 6.53 2.74 -19.80
N VAL A 4 6.46 3.86 -20.52
CA VAL A 4 6.04 5.14 -19.93
C VAL A 4 4.55 5.04 -19.68
N ILE A 5 4.13 5.01 -18.42
CA ILE A 5 2.72 5.03 -18.05
C ILE A 5 2.27 6.48 -17.82
N SER A 6 1.01 6.79 -18.14
CA SER A 6 0.44 8.11 -17.85
C SER A 6 0.12 8.28 -16.36
N GLU A 7 -0.02 9.53 -15.91
CA GLU A 7 -0.50 9.86 -14.56
C GLU A 7 -1.78 9.09 -14.22
N ASP A 8 -2.77 9.11 -15.11
CA ASP A 8 -4.04 8.42 -14.89
C ASP A 8 -3.90 6.90 -14.77
N HIS A 9 -3.01 6.29 -15.57
CA HIS A 9 -2.76 4.87 -15.50
C HIS A 9 -2.09 4.51 -14.16
N PHE A 10 -1.11 5.32 -13.73
CA PHE A 10 -0.48 5.19 -12.43
C PHE A 10 -1.50 5.31 -11.29
N ILE A 11 -2.37 6.32 -11.31
CA ILE A 11 -3.44 6.50 -10.31
C ILE A 11 -4.36 5.28 -10.30
N GLY A 12 -4.81 4.80 -11.46
CA GLY A 12 -5.68 3.63 -11.54
C GLY A 12 -5.05 2.35 -10.97
N MET A 13 -3.77 2.11 -11.30
CA MET A 13 -3.01 0.99 -10.75
C MET A 13 -2.83 1.10 -9.23
N LEU A 14 -2.43 2.28 -8.75
CA LEU A 14 -2.19 2.52 -7.34
C LEU A 14 -3.48 2.40 -6.53
N ASN A 15 -4.59 2.98 -6.99
CA ASN A 15 -5.89 2.86 -6.34
C ASN A 15 -6.33 1.40 -6.23
N THR A 16 -6.13 0.60 -7.29
CA THR A 16 -6.43 -0.84 -7.27
C THR A 16 -5.62 -1.58 -6.19
N LEU A 17 -4.33 -1.28 -6.06
CA LEU A 17 -3.48 -1.87 -5.03
C LEU A 17 -3.86 -1.41 -3.62
N LEU A 18 -4.29 -0.16 -3.44
CA LEU A 18 -4.78 0.35 -2.15
C LEU A 18 -6.08 -0.36 -1.73
N MET A 19 -7.03 -0.52 -2.66
CA MET A 19 -8.26 -1.29 -2.43
C MET A 19 -7.94 -2.74 -2.06
N ARG A 20 -7.05 -3.40 -2.81
CA ARG A 20 -6.59 -4.76 -2.50
C ARG A 20 -5.93 -4.85 -1.12
N GLY A 21 -5.12 -3.86 -0.76
CA GLY A 21 -4.46 -3.80 0.55
C GLY A 21 -5.46 -3.67 1.70
N TYR A 22 -6.49 -2.84 1.52
CA TYR A 22 -7.60 -2.72 2.46
C TYR A 22 -8.31 -4.06 2.66
N GLU A 23 -8.71 -4.73 1.58
CA GLU A 23 -9.36 -6.05 1.63
C GLU A 23 -8.47 -7.11 2.31
N ALA A 24 -7.17 -7.14 2.00
CA ALA A 24 -6.22 -8.04 2.65
C ALA A 24 -6.12 -7.78 4.16
N TYR A 25 -6.13 -6.52 4.57
CA TYR A 25 -6.12 -6.14 5.98
C TYR A 25 -7.42 -6.50 6.71
N GLN A 26 -8.58 -6.31 6.09
CA GLN A 26 -9.85 -6.77 6.66
C GLN A 26 -9.86 -8.27 6.86
N ASN A 27 -9.39 -9.04 5.87
CA ASN A 27 -9.26 -10.49 6.00
C ASN A 27 -8.29 -10.91 7.10
N TYR A 28 -7.15 -10.22 7.25
CA TYR A 28 -6.22 -10.46 8.35
C TYR A 28 -6.88 -10.25 9.72
N GLN A 29 -7.65 -9.17 9.90
CA GLN A 29 -8.38 -8.93 11.15
C GLN A 29 -9.47 -9.98 11.42
N ALA A 30 -10.25 -10.34 10.39
CA ALA A 30 -11.37 -11.26 10.51
C ALA A 30 -10.96 -12.72 10.74
N ASN A 31 -9.79 -13.12 10.24
CA ASN A 31 -9.35 -14.51 10.25
C ASN A 31 -8.22 -14.77 11.27
N GLY A 32 -8.31 -14.15 12.45
CA GLY A 32 -7.40 -14.45 13.57
C GLY A 32 -5.97 -13.97 13.38
N LYS A 33 -5.73 -13.03 12.46
CA LYS A 33 -4.40 -12.43 12.21
C LYS A 33 -3.33 -13.47 11.86
N THR A 34 -3.66 -14.38 10.95
CA THR A 34 -2.73 -15.46 10.56
C THR A 34 -1.63 -14.98 9.62
N PHE A 35 -0.52 -15.72 9.61
CA PHE A 35 0.61 -15.46 8.73
C PHE A 35 0.22 -15.45 7.24
N LEU A 36 -0.75 -16.26 6.84
CA LEU A 36 -1.28 -16.25 5.46
C LEU A 36 -1.68 -14.84 5.00
N PHE A 37 -2.51 -14.15 5.80
CA PHE A 37 -2.99 -12.82 5.41
C PHE A 37 -1.92 -11.75 5.61
N ALA A 38 -1.06 -11.87 6.63
CA ALA A 38 0.11 -11.00 6.77
C ALA A 38 1.02 -11.08 5.52
N LYS A 39 1.26 -12.29 5.00
CA LYS A 39 2.03 -12.51 3.76
C LYS A 39 1.35 -11.88 2.54
N ILE A 40 0.02 -11.97 2.43
CA ILE A 40 -0.73 -11.32 1.34
C ILE A 40 -0.62 -9.79 1.42
N ILE A 41 -0.72 -9.22 2.62
CA ILE A 41 -0.51 -7.78 2.87
C ILE A 41 0.91 -7.39 2.46
N LYS A 42 1.93 -8.16 2.87
CA LYS A 42 3.33 -7.91 2.51
C LYS A 42 3.51 -7.81 0.99
N VAL A 43 3.03 -8.81 0.25
CA VAL A 43 3.09 -8.84 -1.22
C VAL A 43 2.37 -7.62 -1.83
N ASN A 44 1.25 -7.19 -1.24
CA ASN A 44 0.57 -5.96 -1.68
C ASN A 44 1.42 -4.71 -1.45
N ASN A 45 2.03 -4.60 -0.27
CA ASN A 45 2.85 -3.47 0.13
C ASN A 45 4.08 -3.34 -0.77
N GLU A 46 4.77 -4.45 -1.06
CA GLU A 46 5.90 -4.50 -2.00
C GLU A 46 5.47 -4.05 -3.41
N ALA A 47 4.29 -4.45 -3.87
CA ALA A 47 3.75 -3.98 -5.15
C ALA A 47 3.47 -2.47 -5.16
N ILE A 48 2.90 -1.92 -4.08
CA ILE A 48 2.69 -0.47 -3.92
C ILE A 48 4.03 0.27 -3.92
N LEU A 49 5.00 -0.19 -3.11
CA LEU A 49 6.34 0.40 -3.02
C LEU A 49 7.00 0.47 -4.39
N ASN A 50 7.03 -0.64 -5.12
CA ASN A 50 7.60 -0.70 -6.46
C ASN A 50 6.92 0.27 -7.43
N LEU A 51 5.59 0.32 -7.42
CA LEU A 51 4.82 1.20 -8.28
C LEU A 51 5.06 2.68 -7.95
N VAL A 52 5.02 3.04 -6.67
CA VAL A 52 5.21 4.42 -6.19
C VAL A 52 6.64 4.89 -6.47
N LEU A 53 7.66 4.13 -6.11
CA LEU A 53 9.06 4.53 -6.30
C LEU A 53 9.41 4.71 -7.77
N SER A 54 8.77 3.97 -8.68
CA SER A 54 9.01 4.07 -10.11
C SER A 54 8.25 5.23 -10.78
N ASN A 55 7.14 5.71 -10.19
CA ASN A 55 6.18 6.57 -10.90
C ASN A 55 5.67 7.77 -10.10
N CYS A 56 6.10 7.98 -8.85
CA CYS A 56 5.60 9.09 -8.02
C CYS A 56 5.83 10.47 -8.66
N HIS A 57 6.89 10.60 -9.45
CA HIS A 57 7.23 11.81 -10.21
C HIS A 57 6.14 12.25 -11.21
N LEU A 58 5.19 11.36 -11.55
CA LEU A 58 4.03 11.69 -12.39
C LEU A 58 2.98 12.53 -11.66
N LEU A 59 3.02 12.61 -10.32
CA LEU A 59 2.07 13.41 -9.54
C LEU A 59 2.64 14.80 -9.20
N PRO A 60 1.79 15.78 -8.86
CA PRO A 60 2.23 17.04 -8.29
C PRO A 60 2.97 16.85 -6.97
N GLN A 61 3.83 17.83 -6.63
CA GLN A 61 4.75 17.74 -5.49
C GLN A 61 4.04 17.47 -4.14
N GLU A 62 2.84 18.00 -3.93
CA GLU A 62 2.10 17.77 -2.69
C GLU A 62 1.68 16.31 -2.55
N GLN A 63 1.16 15.69 -3.61
CA GLN A 63 0.82 14.27 -3.62
C GLN A 63 2.06 13.39 -3.52
N GLN A 64 3.21 13.80 -4.08
CA GLN A 64 4.47 13.10 -3.85
C GLN A 64 4.84 13.05 -2.37
N LYS A 65 4.72 14.17 -1.63
CA LYS A 65 4.98 14.19 -0.18
C LYS A 65 4.05 13.24 0.58
N ASP A 66 2.78 13.18 0.18
CA ASP A 66 1.81 12.26 0.78
C ASP A 66 2.15 10.79 0.48
N LEU A 67 2.59 10.48 -0.75
CA LEU A 67 3.07 9.14 -1.12
C LEU A 67 4.34 8.74 -0.36
N ILE A 68 5.26 9.66 -0.10
CA ILE A 68 6.48 9.36 0.67
C ILE A 68 6.14 8.95 2.12
N LYS A 69 5.09 9.51 2.71
CA LYS A 69 4.62 9.07 4.03
C LYS A 69 4.04 7.65 3.98
N LEU A 70 3.34 7.31 2.90
CA LEU A 70 2.88 5.93 2.67
C LEU A 70 4.09 4.99 2.52
N VAL A 71 5.07 5.33 1.68
CA VAL A 71 6.31 4.56 1.50
C VAL A 71 6.98 4.29 2.84
N SER A 72 7.19 5.33 3.65
CA SER A 72 7.80 5.19 4.98
C SER A 72 7.03 4.23 5.89
N HIS A 73 5.70 4.26 5.86
CA HIS A 73 4.88 3.31 6.63
C HIS A 73 5.04 1.87 6.12
N LEU A 74 4.99 1.67 4.79
CA LEU A 74 5.08 0.35 4.17
C LEU A 74 6.46 -0.28 4.32
N ASP A 75 7.54 0.51 4.23
CA ASP A 75 8.91 0.04 4.44
C ASP A 75 9.08 -0.53 5.85
N VAL A 76 8.66 0.22 6.88
CA VAL A 76 8.75 -0.26 8.27
C VAL A 76 7.91 -1.51 8.47
N TRP A 77 6.67 -1.52 7.99
CA TRP A 77 5.79 -2.67 8.14
C TRP A 77 6.41 -3.93 7.49
N THR A 78 6.97 -3.78 6.28
CA THR A 78 7.59 -4.87 5.52
C THR A 78 8.83 -5.40 6.24
N CYS A 79 9.70 -4.52 6.72
CA CYS A 79 10.88 -4.91 7.51
C CYS A 79 10.51 -5.65 8.81
N GLN A 80 9.50 -5.17 9.54
CA GLN A 80 9.06 -5.84 10.78
C GLN A 80 8.42 -7.20 10.51
N CYS A 81 7.70 -7.34 9.39
CA CYS A 81 7.13 -8.60 8.95
C CYS A 81 8.24 -9.62 8.64
N ASP A 82 9.29 -9.20 7.92
CA ASP A 82 10.42 -10.07 7.59
C ASP A 82 11.21 -10.48 8.85
N ASP A 83 11.53 -9.54 9.75
CA ASP A 83 12.20 -9.85 11.03
C ASP A 83 11.42 -10.88 11.86
N LEU A 84 10.10 -10.70 12.00
CA LEU A 84 9.27 -11.65 12.74
C LEU A 84 9.23 -13.01 12.04
N TYR A 85 9.06 -13.04 10.72
CA TYR A 85 9.05 -14.28 9.94
C TYR A 85 10.33 -15.08 10.14
N GLU A 86 11.49 -14.43 10.01
CA GLU A 86 12.79 -15.08 10.21
C GLU A 86 12.96 -15.61 11.64
N ARG A 87 12.46 -14.88 12.64
CA ARG A 87 12.58 -15.26 14.05
C ARG A 87 11.73 -16.45 14.44
N ILE A 88 10.48 -16.54 13.97
CA ILE A 88 9.52 -17.56 14.45
C ILE A 88 9.16 -18.62 13.42
N ASN A 89 9.50 -18.41 12.13
CA ASN A 89 9.23 -19.32 11.01
C ASN A 89 7.81 -19.92 11.04
N PRO A 90 6.77 -19.07 10.97
CA PRO A 90 5.38 -19.45 11.21
C PRO A 90 4.81 -20.31 10.07
N GLY A 91 3.92 -21.24 10.41
CA GLY A 91 2.98 -21.85 9.48
C GLY A 91 1.92 -20.86 9.01
N LEU A 92 1.29 -21.13 7.86
CA LEU A 92 0.31 -20.22 7.25
C LEU A 92 -0.89 -19.89 8.15
N THR A 93 -1.29 -20.83 9.00
CA THR A 93 -2.43 -20.69 9.91
C THR A 93 -2.04 -20.18 11.29
N ASP A 94 -0.74 -19.99 11.54
CA ASP A 94 -0.27 -19.54 12.85
C ASP A 94 -0.58 -18.05 13.01
N THR A 95 -0.95 -17.66 14.23
CA THR A 95 -1.13 -16.26 14.60
C THR A 95 0.19 -15.52 14.40
N PHE A 96 0.13 -14.40 13.68
CA PHE A 96 1.30 -13.63 13.28
C PHE A 96 1.04 -12.15 13.52
N ILE A 97 1.44 -11.65 14.69
CA ILE A 97 1.16 -10.28 15.13
C ILE A 97 2.46 -9.63 15.57
N PHE A 98 2.65 -8.37 15.17
CA PHE A 98 3.73 -7.50 15.65
C PHE A 98 3.22 -6.08 15.85
N ASP A 99 3.84 -5.36 16.78
CA ASP A 99 3.54 -3.96 17.03
C ASP A 99 4.27 -3.09 16.01
N THR A 100 3.51 -2.42 15.15
CA THR A 100 4.08 -1.44 14.24
C THR A 100 4.42 -0.16 14.97
N VAL A 101 5.66 0.30 14.84
CA VAL A 101 6.15 1.53 15.49
C VAL A 101 5.72 2.81 14.75
N VAL A 102 5.25 2.67 13.51
CA VAL A 102 4.74 3.77 12.67
C VAL A 102 3.25 3.61 12.36
N ASN A 103 2.48 4.66 12.62
CA ASN A 103 1.07 4.65 12.31
C ASN A 103 0.82 4.78 10.80
N PHE A 104 -0.27 4.18 10.32
CA PHE A 104 -0.76 4.41 8.96
C PHE A 104 -1.05 5.92 8.75
N PRO A 105 -0.57 6.55 7.66
CA PRO A 105 -0.61 8.01 7.50
C PRO A 105 -1.98 8.51 7.03
N LYS A 106 -3.01 8.34 7.87
CA LYS A 106 -4.43 8.59 7.56
C LYS A 106 -4.71 9.93 6.87
N GLU A 107 -4.16 11.02 7.39
CA GLU A 107 -4.39 12.35 6.80
C GLU A 107 -3.80 12.50 5.39
N SER A 108 -2.67 11.86 5.15
CA SER A 108 -1.99 11.92 3.84
C SER A 108 -2.71 11.05 2.82
N MET A 109 -3.22 9.90 3.28
CA MET A 109 -4.09 9.06 2.46
C MET A 109 -5.41 9.74 2.13
N GLY A 110 -6.04 10.43 3.09
CA GLY A 110 -7.27 11.19 2.81
C GLY A 110 -7.06 12.30 1.76
N ARG A 111 -5.90 12.96 1.74
CA ARG A 111 -5.55 13.92 0.68
C ARG A 111 -5.28 13.25 -0.67
N LEU A 112 -4.64 12.07 -0.67
CA LEU A 112 -4.44 11.28 -1.89
C LEU A 112 -5.76 10.77 -2.46
N ASP A 113 -6.67 10.28 -1.63
CA ASP A 113 -7.99 9.79 -2.04
C ASP A 113 -8.78 10.92 -2.70
N ALA A 114 -8.85 12.09 -2.05
CA ALA A 114 -9.51 13.27 -2.63
C ALA A 114 -8.89 13.69 -3.97
N TYR A 115 -7.57 13.58 -4.10
CA TYR A 115 -6.88 13.85 -5.36
C TYR A 115 -7.22 12.82 -6.43
N PHE A 116 -7.19 11.53 -6.12
CA PHE A 116 -7.53 10.44 -7.05
C PHE A 116 -8.97 10.56 -7.52
N ASP A 117 -9.90 10.84 -6.62
CA ASP A 117 -11.32 11.07 -6.96
C ASP A 117 -11.46 12.23 -7.96
N SER A 118 -10.75 13.34 -7.73
CA SER A 118 -10.77 14.48 -8.65
C SER A 118 -10.26 14.12 -10.06
N LYS A 119 -9.32 13.19 -10.17
CA LYS A 119 -8.75 12.75 -11.45
C LYS A 119 -9.62 11.71 -12.16
N LEU A 120 -10.28 10.84 -11.40
CA LEU A 120 -11.15 9.80 -11.92
C LEU A 120 -12.53 10.34 -12.32
N GLN A 121 -13.09 11.32 -11.59
CA GLN A 121 -14.39 11.92 -11.91
C GLN A 121 -14.36 12.77 -13.18
N ASN A 122 -13.26 13.47 -13.45
CA ASN A 122 -13.07 14.31 -14.64
C ASN A 122 -13.10 13.53 -15.97
N LYS A 123 -13.17 12.19 -15.95
CA LYS A 123 -13.30 11.35 -17.14
C LYS A 123 -14.72 10.90 -17.47
N ASN A 124 -15.66 11.05 -16.54
CA ASN A 124 -17.05 10.61 -16.73
C ASN A 124 -17.96 11.75 -17.20
N THR A 125 -17.40 12.91 -17.59
CA THR A 125 -18.17 14.12 -17.97
C THR A 125 -17.87 14.61 -19.40
N LEU A 126 -17.40 13.74 -20.29
CA LEU A 126 -17.26 14.01 -21.73
C LEU A 126 -18.20 13.14 -22.56
#